data_AF-A0A0R3MNJ2-F1
#
_entry.id   AF-A0A0R3MNJ2-F1
#
_cell.length_a   1.000
_cell.length_b   1.000
_cell.length_c   1.000
_cell.angle_alpha   90.00
_cell.angle_beta   90.00
_cell.angle_gamma   90.00
#
_symmetry.space_group_name_H-M   'P 1'
#
loop_
_entity.id
_entity.type
_entity.pdbx_description
1 polymer ?
#
loop_
_entity_poly.entity_id
_entity_poly.type
_entity_poly.pdbx_seq_one_letter_code
_entity_poly.pdbx_strand_id
1 'polypeptide(L)'
;MNFENAAAMLAASCGKDIDDNCRGVNLDATRLRECLGRNQDVVSAKCKTDYPQALGAIQARITARTSLVKLCNWELNRFCGEVRQDPVKGLQCLLESTKKATPNCNKAINAAGYQ
;
A
#
# COMPACT_ATOMS: atom_id res chain seq x y z
N MET A 1 -0.61 4.88 -10.43
CA MET A 1 0.76 4.71 -9.91
C MET A 1 0.79 3.46 -9.04
N ASN A 2 1.74 2.54 -9.27
CA ASN A 2 1.92 1.36 -8.40
C ASN A 2 2.79 1.74 -7.17
N PHE A 3 2.96 0.80 -6.23
CA PHE A 3 3.71 1.06 -5.00
C PHE A 3 5.19 1.34 -5.22
N GLU A 4 5.83 0.62 -6.13
CA GLU A 4 7.26 0.79 -6.42
C GLU A 4 7.52 2.19 -6.99
N ASN A 5 6.71 2.63 -7.95
CA ASN A 5 6.79 3.99 -8.49
C ASN A 5 6.48 5.04 -7.42
N ALA A 6 5.55 4.77 -6.51
CA ALA A 6 5.23 5.67 -5.42
C ALA A 6 6.40 5.83 -4.44
N ALA A 7 7.04 4.72 -4.05
CA ALA A 7 8.19 4.70 -3.17
C ALA A 7 9.42 5.35 -3.84
N ALA A 8 9.67 5.04 -5.11
CA ALA A 8 10.73 5.65 -5.89
C ALA A 8 10.53 7.16 -6.05
N MET A 9 9.30 7.60 -6.35
CA MET A 9 8.96 9.02 -6.42
C MET A 9 9.15 9.72 -5.08
N LEU A 10 8.73 9.11 -3.97
CA LEU A 10 8.95 9.67 -2.64
C LEU A 10 10.45 9.83 -2.33
N ALA A 11 11.25 8.80 -2.58
CA ALA A 11 12.68 8.84 -2.33
C ALA A 11 13.38 9.91 -3.20
N ALA A 12 13.09 9.94 -4.49
CA ALA A 12 13.70 10.87 -5.44
C ALA A 12 13.27 12.32 -5.21
N SER A 13 12.01 12.55 -4.84
CA SER A 13 11.45 13.90 -4.70
C SER A 13 11.60 14.48 -3.29
N CYS A 14 11.59 13.63 -2.26
CA CYS A 14 11.47 14.06 -0.87
C CYS A 14 12.57 13.53 0.06
N GLY A 15 13.49 12.66 -0.39
CA GLY A 15 14.47 12.02 0.49
C GLY A 15 15.22 13.00 1.39
N LYS A 16 15.80 14.05 0.79
CA LYS A 16 16.48 15.11 1.53
C LYS A 16 15.55 15.90 2.46
N ASP A 17 14.35 16.24 1.98
CA ASP A 17 13.37 16.98 2.78
C ASP A 17 12.92 16.20 4.01
N ILE A 18 12.80 14.87 3.89
CA ILE A 18 12.47 13.96 5.00
C ILE A 18 13.60 13.92 6.01
N ASP A 19 14.85 13.79 5.56
CA ASP A 19 16.04 13.73 6.43
C ASP A 19 16.26 15.03 7.23
N ASP A 20 15.98 16.17 6.58
CA ASP A 20 16.20 17.50 7.15
C ASP A 20 15.03 17.93 8.06
N ASN A 21 13.78 17.66 7.67
CA ASN A 21 12.59 18.25 8.30
C ASN A 21 11.70 17.24 9.07
N CYS A 22 11.91 15.94 8.86
CA CYS A 22 11.07 14.87 9.43
C CYS A 22 11.86 13.81 10.20
N ARG A 23 13.04 14.16 10.70
CA ARG A 23 13.88 13.24 11.48
C ARG A 23 13.13 12.71 12.71
N GLY A 24 13.18 11.39 12.91
CA GLY A 24 12.51 10.71 14.03
C GLY A 24 11.01 10.49 13.85
N VAL A 25 10.42 10.95 12.74
CA VAL A 25 9.05 10.58 12.36
C VAL A 25 9.06 9.14 11.85
N ASN A 26 8.08 8.34 12.28
CA ASN A 26 7.90 7.00 11.74
C ASN A 26 7.60 7.09 10.24
N LEU A 27 8.25 6.24 9.45
CA LEU A 27 8.18 6.22 7.98
C LEU A 27 6.86 5.64 7.44
N ASP A 28 5.80 5.60 8.24
CA ASP A 28 4.46 5.28 7.76
C ASP A 28 3.87 6.44 6.94
N ALA A 29 3.00 6.10 5.99
CA ALA A 29 2.51 7.06 5.02
C ALA A 29 1.67 8.20 5.63
N THR A 30 1.06 7.98 6.78
CA THR A 30 0.24 8.97 7.47
C THR A 30 1.12 9.99 8.19
N ARG A 31 2.03 9.52 9.05
CA ARG A 31 2.87 10.41 9.87
C ARG A 31 3.85 11.19 9.01
N LEU A 32 4.38 10.57 7.95
CA LEU A 32 5.26 11.26 7.01
C LEU A 32 4.51 12.33 6.21
N ARG A 33 3.26 12.07 5.81
CA ARG A 33 2.40 13.05 5.12
C ARG A 33 2.11 14.25 6.03
N GLU A 34 1.78 13.99 7.28
CA GLU A 34 1.55 15.04 8.27
C GLU A 34 2.81 15.88 8.49
N CYS A 35 3.97 15.25 8.62
CA CYS A 35 5.23 15.96 8.81
C CYS A 35 5.57 16.87 7.63
N LEU A 36 5.54 16.35 6.40
CA LEU A 36 5.80 17.15 5.19
C LEU A 36 4.75 18.25 5.02
N GLY A 37 3.50 17.97 5.40
CA GLY A 37 2.41 18.94 5.44
C GLY A 37 2.60 20.06 6.48
N ARG A 38 3.22 19.79 7.63
CA ARG A 38 3.53 20.83 8.63
C ARG A 38 4.75 21.67 8.23
N ASN A 39 5.69 21.08 7.50
CA ASN A 39 6.92 21.72 7.05
C ASN A 39 6.80 22.31 5.63
N GLN A 40 5.58 22.67 5.20
CA GLN A 40 5.31 23.21 3.87
C GLN A 40 6.03 24.52 3.57
N ASP A 41 6.66 25.20 4.51
CA ASP A 41 7.43 26.41 4.18
C ASP A 41 8.89 26.09 3.82
N VAL A 42 9.42 24.96 4.32
CA VAL A 42 10.84 24.59 4.23
C VAL A 42 11.11 23.39 3.33
N VAL A 43 10.09 22.59 3.02
CA VAL A 43 10.18 21.48 2.06
C VAL A 43 10.35 22.01 0.63
N SER A 44 11.12 21.30 -0.19
CA SER A 44 11.33 21.64 -1.61
C SER A 44 10.03 21.68 -2.42
N ALA A 45 9.99 22.53 -3.46
CA ALA A 45 8.82 22.63 -4.35
C ALA A 45 8.48 21.28 -5.01
N LYS A 46 9.51 20.51 -5.39
CA LYS A 46 9.33 19.17 -5.98
C LYS A 46 8.70 18.20 -4.99
N CYS A 47 9.20 18.15 -3.75
CA CYS A 47 8.61 17.28 -2.74
C CYS A 47 7.15 17.65 -2.46
N LYS A 48 6.84 18.95 -2.31
CA LYS A 48 5.46 19.44 -2.09
C LYS A 48 4.47 18.94 -3.12
N THR A 49 4.87 18.95 -4.39
CA THR A 49 4.04 18.46 -5.49
C THR A 49 3.85 16.96 -5.43
N ASP A 50 4.91 16.21 -5.12
CA ASP A 50 4.93 14.76 -5.33
C ASP A 50 4.48 13.95 -4.11
N TYR A 51 4.77 14.40 -2.88
CA TYR A 51 4.48 13.63 -1.65
C TYR A 51 3.00 13.26 -1.49
N PRO A 52 2.01 14.12 -1.81
CA PRO A 52 0.60 13.77 -1.60
C PRO A 52 0.19 12.56 -2.43
N GLN A 53 0.68 12.51 -3.68
CA GLN A 53 0.43 11.42 -4.62
C GLN A 53 1.20 10.16 -4.21
N ALA A 54 2.50 10.28 -3.88
CA ALA A 54 3.34 9.16 -3.45
C ALA A 54 2.76 8.46 -2.22
N LEU A 55 2.57 9.22 -1.14
CA LEU A 55 2.04 8.70 0.12
C LEU A 55 0.59 8.24 -0.03
N GLY A 56 -0.14 8.76 -1.02
CA GLY A 56 -1.52 8.36 -1.29
C GLY A 56 -1.59 6.96 -1.88
N ALA A 57 -0.74 6.70 -2.87
CA ALA A 57 -0.62 5.36 -3.47
C ALA A 57 -0.07 4.33 -2.47
N ILE A 58 0.90 4.71 -1.64
CA ILE A 58 1.41 3.84 -0.56
C ILE A 58 0.28 3.49 0.41
N GLN A 59 -0.45 4.48 0.90
CA GLN A 59 -1.56 4.25 1.84
C GLN A 59 -2.67 3.41 1.21
N ALA A 60 -3.01 3.65 -0.07
CA ALA A 60 -4.01 2.86 -0.78
C ALA A 60 -3.64 1.37 -0.83
N ARG A 61 -2.35 1.03 -1.05
CA ARG A 61 -1.89 -0.35 -1.05
C ARG A 61 -1.94 -0.98 0.35
N ILE A 62 -1.59 -0.24 1.40
CA ILE A 62 -1.72 -0.70 2.78
C ILE A 62 -3.19 -1.07 3.06
N THR A 63 -4.13 -0.19 2.72
CA THR A 63 -5.57 -0.44 2.86
C THR A 63 -6.05 -1.62 2.01
N ALA A 64 -5.51 -1.79 0.80
CA ALA A 64 -5.85 -2.93 -0.06
C ALA A 64 -5.41 -4.25 0.58
N ARG A 65 -4.22 -4.30 1.20
CA ARG A 65 -3.73 -5.49 1.90
C ARG A 65 -4.58 -5.83 3.12
N THR A 66 -4.98 -4.84 3.91
CA THR A 66 -5.82 -5.08 5.10
C THR A 66 -7.25 -5.48 4.76
N SER A 67 -7.78 -5.04 3.61
CA SER A 67 -9.13 -5.39 3.16
C SER A 67 -9.22 -6.70 2.35
N LEU A 68 -8.08 -7.29 1.97
CA LEU A 68 -8.02 -8.46 1.08
C LEU A 68 -8.87 -9.64 1.57
N VAL A 69 -8.70 -10.05 2.83
CA VAL A 69 -9.43 -11.18 3.42
C VAL A 69 -10.95 -10.97 3.37
N LYS A 70 -11.40 -9.74 3.65
CA LYS A 70 -12.81 -9.37 3.59
C LYS A 70 -13.35 -9.45 2.16
N LEU A 71 -12.59 -8.91 1.20
CA LEU A 71 -12.98 -8.86 -0.21
C LEU A 71 -12.94 -10.22 -0.91
N CYS A 72 -12.08 -11.12 -0.44
CA CYS A 72 -11.91 -12.49 -0.93
C CYS A 72 -12.54 -13.55 -0.03
N ASN A 73 -13.48 -13.17 0.86
CA ASN A 73 -14.05 -14.11 1.84
C ASN A 73 -14.78 -15.28 1.17
N TRP A 74 -15.42 -15.05 0.02
CA TRP A 74 -16.09 -16.13 -0.70
C TRP A 74 -15.07 -17.16 -1.21
N GLU A 75 -13.96 -16.72 -1.81
CA GLU A 75 -12.87 -17.56 -2.29
C GLU A 75 -12.21 -18.32 -1.14
N LEU A 76 -11.97 -17.64 -0.01
CA LEU A 76 -11.41 -18.29 1.17
C LEU A 76 -12.30 -19.44 1.67
N ASN A 77 -13.62 -19.26 1.67
CA ASN A 77 -14.55 -20.30 2.11
C ASN A 77 -14.74 -21.40 1.06
N ARG A 78 -14.75 -21.05 -0.23
CA ARG A 78 -15.06 -21.99 -1.32
C ARG A 78 -13.85 -22.80 -1.78
N PHE A 79 -12.67 -22.19 -1.81
CA PHE A 79 -11.45 -22.78 -2.35
C PHE A 79 -10.40 -23.08 -1.27
N CYS A 80 -10.34 -22.28 -0.21
CA CYS A 80 -9.25 -22.31 0.77
C CYS A 80 -9.70 -22.73 2.19
N GLY A 81 -10.80 -23.48 2.30
CA GLY A 81 -11.50 -23.72 3.58
C GLY A 81 -10.60 -24.25 4.70
N GLU A 82 -9.66 -25.16 4.38
CA GLU A 82 -8.75 -25.78 5.34
C GLU A 82 -7.65 -24.84 5.84
N VAL A 83 -7.26 -23.87 5.01
CA VAL A 83 -6.13 -22.96 5.30
C VAL A 83 -6.57 -21.54 5.63
N ARG A 84 -7.88 -21.23 5.58
CA ARG A 84 -8.41 -19.87 5.70
C ARG A 84 -8.10 -19.13 7.00
N GLN A 85 -7.78 -19.87 8.08
CA GLN A 85 -7.42 -19.30 9.39
C GLN A 85 -5.92 -19.01 9.50
N ASP A 86 -5.10 -19.57 8.61
CA ASP A 86 -3.67 -19.30 8.51
C ASP A 86 -3.47 -18.17 7.49
N PRO A 87 -3.03 -16.96 7.91
CA PRO A 87 -2.92 -15.83 7.00
C PRO A 87 -1.97 -16.06 5.83
N VAL A 88 -0.90 -16.83 6.03
CA VAL A 88 0.11 -17.10 5.01
C VAL A 88 -0.42 -18.12 4.02
N LYS A 89 -0.91 -19.26 4.51
CA LYS A 89 -1.46 -20.32 3.63
C LYS A 89 -2.76 -19.88 2.95
N GLY A 90 -3.59 -19.11 3.64
CA GLY A 90 -4.80 -18.52 3.08
C GLY A 90 -4.48 -17.56 1.93
N LEU A 91 -3.49 -16.67 2.10
CA LEU A 91 -3.02 -15.81 1.01
C LEU A 91 -2.47 -16.64 -0.15
N GLN A 92 -1.60 -17.63 0.11
CA GLN A 92 -1.05 -18.49 -0.92
C GLN A 92 -2.16 -19.16 -1.75
N CYS A 93 -3.14 -19.77 -1.08
CA CYS A 93 -4.28 -20.41 -1.74
C CYS A 93 -5.10 -19.41 -2.59
N LEU A 94 -5.30 -18.18 -2.11
CA LEU A 94 -5.98 -17.13 -2.89
C LEU A 94 -5.23 -16.82 -4.19
N LEU A 95 -3.90 -16.68 -4.14
CA LEU A 95 -3.07 -16.38 -5.31
C LEU A 95 -3.10 -17.53 -6.33
N GLU A 96 -3.10 -18.77 -5.86
CA GLU A 96 -3.22 -19.97 -6.71
C GLU A 96 -4.62 -20.12 -7.32
N SER A 97 -5.65 -19.55 -6.68
CA SER A 97 -7.05 -19.64 -7.10
C SER A 97 -7.53 -18.53 -8.04
N THR A 98 -6.67 -17.58 -8.42
CA THR A 98 -7.01 -16.37 -9.20
C THR A 98 -7.81 -16.63 -10.49
N LYS A 99 -7.54 -17.74 -11.19
CA LYS A 99 -8.27 -18.14 -12.41
C LYS A 99 -9.75 -18.47 -12.17
N LYS A 100 -10.11 -18.89 -10.94
CA LYS A 100 -11.47 -19.26 -10.52
C LYS A 100 -12.10 -18.23 -9.58
N ALA A 101 -11.32 -17.24 -9.15
CA ALA A 101 -11.74 -16.20 -8.23
C ALA A 101 -12.70 -15.21 -8.91
N THR A 102 -13.53 -14.56 -8.09
CA THR A 102 -14.40 -13.49 -8.57
C THR A 102 -13.59 -12.29 -9.05
N PRO A 103 -14.16 -11.46 -9.95
CA PRO A 103 -13.50 -10.22 -10.39
C PRO A 103 -13.17 -9.28 -9.23
N ASN A 104 -14.00 -9.26 -8.18
CA ASN A 104 -13.77 -8.42 -7.00
C ASN A 104 -12.53 -8.87 -6.21
N CYS A 105 -12.39 -10.17 -5.95
CA CYS A 105 -11.19 -10.68 -5.28
C CYS A 105 -9.94 -10.48 -6.14
N ASN A 106 -10.00 -10.74 -7.45
CA ASN A 106 -8.86 -10.48 -8.35
C ASN A 106 -8.47 -8.99 -8.36
N LYS A 107 -9.44 -8.08 -8.36
CA LYS A 107 -9.16 -6.63 -8.23
C LYS A 107 -8.49 -6.30 -6.89
N ALA A 108 -8.90 -6.95 -5.79
CA ALA A 108 -8.30 -6.76 -4.49
C ALA A 108 -6.85 -7.29 -4.42
N ILE A 109 -6.58 -8.45 -5.01
CA ILE A 109 -5.25 -9.04 -5.15
C ILE A 109 -4.31 -8.10 -5.92
N ASN A 110 -4.78 -7.57 -7.06
CA ASN A 110 -4.05 -6.58 -7.86
C ASN A 110 -3.80 -5.28 -7.07
N ALA A 111 -4.82 -4.76 -6.37
CA ALA A 111 -4.68 -3.53 -5.58
C ALA A 111 -3.71 -3.70 -4.40
N ALA A 112 -3.66 -4.88 -3.80
CA ALA A 112 -2.69 -5.26 -2.78
C ALA A 112 -1.29 -5.54 -3.37
N GLY A 113 -1.21 -5.61 -4.70
CA GLY A 113 -0.05 -5.77 -5.57
C GLY A 113 0.66 -7.11 -5.44
N TYR A 114 -0.12 -8.18 -5.32
CA TYR A 114 0.40 -9.55 -5.41
C TYR A 114 0.45 -10.08 -6.85
N GLN A 115 0.11 -9.23 -7.82
CA GLN A 115 0.11 -9.46 -9.26
C GLN A 115 0.55 -8.18 -9.98
#